data_AF-A0A7N2KWY0-F1
#
_entry.id   AF-A0A7N2KWY0-F1
#
_cell.length_a   1.000
_cell.length_b   1.000
_cell.length_c   1.000
_cell.angle_alpha   90.00
_cell.angle_beta   90.00
_cell.angle_gamma   90.00
#
_symmetry.space_group_name_H-M   'P 1'
#
loop_
_entity.id
_entity.type
_entity.pdbx_description
1 polymer ?
#
loop_
_entity_poly.entity_id
_entity_poly.type
_entity_poly.pdbx_seq_one_letter_code
_entity_poly.pdbx_strand_id
1 'polypeptide(L)'
;MTLAKTLKLVIGVTIKVRFEGEYQASSATNETLDALEQAQDSLKSEHIICSVANASNPGIPPSSLMTFLQKNSHTSGVVLEDFNSVFSNKFYHSHLDDTLNINSSAVVAAASLVARTLYILASDNNTLSSSALTAINVNVSLVEELMGCLLGCDPGLSCNLVKNYISPTNTCPSHYVGVIPDEPSSTPYLGYVDDVSRFLWNFLADRTSIPRENSSSTCSKGCNNGEVCVRAETEGKGVCVISTTRYVPAYSTRLKFDSEAWIVLPPNSSDPMGMVDPVWTESNWNAIGLRVYTVQNGAYDNLVLLGGMAITVLAYLAIVITRAFITKSLKRD
;
A
#
# COMPACT_ATOMS: atom_id res chain seq x y z
N MET A 1 10.98 45.21 -25.37
CA MET A 1 11.08 43.78 -25.77
C MET A 1 10.55 42.99 -24.59
N THR A 2 9.23 42.87 -24.53
CA THR A 2 8.46 42.37 -23.38
C THR A 2 7.87 41.04 -23.83
N LEU A 3 8.40 39.93 -23.34
CA LEU A 3 7.88 38.59 -23.63
C LEU A 3 7.56 37.91 -22.31
N ALA A 4 6.52 38.42 -21.64
CA ALA A 4 5.81 37.68 -20.64
C ALA A 4 4.98 36.60 -21.37
N LYS A 5 5.58 35.43 -21.60
CA LYS A 5 4.81 34.21 -21.86
C LYS A 5 4.23 33.77 -20.53
N THR A 6 3.07 34.30 -20.20
CA THR A 6 2.20 33.69 -19.18
C THR A 6 1.70 32.38 -19.75
N LEU A 7 2.45 31.30 -19.53
CA LEU A 7 1.97 29.95 -19.74
C LEU A 7 0.92 29.69 -18.66
N LYS A 8 -0.33 30.09 -18.89
CA LYS A 8 -1.48 29.59 -18.13
C LYS A 8 -1.68 28.14 -18.55
N LEU A 9 -0.95 27.23 -17.92
CA LEU A 9 -1.26 25.81 -17.99
C LEU A 9 -2.55 25.60 -17.18
N VAL A 10 -3.69 25.71 -17.84
CA VAL A 10 -4.98 25.29 -17.30
C VAL A 10 -4.94 23.77 -17.28
N ILE A 11 -4.46 23.19 -16.18
CA ILE A 11 -4.55 21.75 -15.97
C ILE A 11 -5.99 21.47 -15.56
N GLY A 12 -6.78 20.91 -16.49
CA GLY A 12 -8.07 20.31 -16.19
C GLY A 12 -7.89 18.81 -15.96
N VAL A 13 -8.49 18.28 -14.90
CA VAL A 13 -8.68 16.85 -14.66
C VAL A 13 -9.79 16.38 -15.57
N THR A 14 -9.50 15.40 -16.42
CA THR A 14 -10.54 14.68 -17.16
C THR A 14 -10.77 13.36 -16.47
N ILE A 15 -11.98 13.14 -15.97
CA ILE A 15 -12.40 11.85 -15.40
C ILE A 15 -13.27 11.14 -16.43
N LYS A 16 -12.86 9.92 -16.78
CA LYS A 16 -13.58 9.02 -17.69
C LYS A 16 -14.38 8.02 -16.88
N VAL A 17 -15.67 7.94 -17.19
CA VAL A 17 -16.65 7.10 -16.52
C VAL A 17 -16.94 5.88 -17.40
N ARG A 18 -16.86 4.67 -16.84
CA ARG A 18 -17.09 3.44 -17.59
C ARG A 18 -18.09 2.50 -16.92
N PHE A 19 -18.85 1.78 -17.75
CA PHE A 19 -19.97 0.93 -17.39
C PHE A 19 -19.88 -0.47 -18.02
N GLU A 20 -20.60 -1.45 -17.47
CA GLU A 20 -20.83 -2.76 -18.07
C GLU A 20 -22.27 -3.24 -17.83
N GLY A 21 -22.85 -3.85 -18.86
CA GLY A 21 -24.24 -4.32 -18.95
C GLY A 21 -24.71 -4.28 -20.42
N GLU A 22 -24.92 -5.45 -21.05
CA GLU A 22 -25.58 -5.54 -22.36
C GLU A 22 -26.97 -4.87 -22.28
N TYR A 23 -27.20 -3.86 -23.11
CA TYR A 23 -28.54 -3.43 -23.52
C TYR A 23 -29.56 -3.04 -22.43
N GLN A 24 -29.12 -2.49 -21.28
CA GLN A 24 -29.93 -1.55 -20.49
C GLN A 24 -29.03 -0.95 -19.40
N ALA A 25 -28.72 0.34 -19.49
CA ALA A 25 -28.16 1.06 -18.35
C ALA A 25 -29.12 0.88 -17.17
N SER A 26 -28.69 0.15 -16.14
CA SER A 26 -29.52 -0.05 -14.94
C SER A 26 -29.90 1.30 -14.34
N SER A 27 -31.06 1.41 -13.69
CA SER A 27 -31.51 2.66 -13.03
C SER A 27 -30.41 3.26 -12.16
N ALA A 28 -29.73 2.42 -11.35
CA ALA A 28 -28.65 2.82 -10.46
C ALA A 28 -27.42 3.40 -11.18
N THR A 29 -27.12 2.93 -12.40
CA THR A 29 -26.02 3.47 -13.20
C THR A 29 -26.31 4.88 -13.69
N ASN A 30 -27.56 5.12 -14.13
CA ASN A 30 -28.00 6.45 -14.55
C ASN A 30 -28.07 7.39 -13.34
N GLU A 31 -28.58 6.92 -12.20
CA GLU A 31 -28.60 7.69 -10.95
C GLU A 31 -27.18 8.10 -10.51
N THR A 32 -26.19 7.22 -10.70
CA THR A 32 -24.78 7.54 -10.41
C THR A 32 -24.23 8.59 -11.38
N LEU A 33 -24.61 8.54 -12.66
CA LEU A 33 -24.21 9.52 -13.65
C LEU A 33 -24.83 10.89 -13.36
N ASP A 34 -26.13 10.93 -13.08
CA ASP A 34 -26.85 12.14 -12.72
C ASP A 34 -26.25 12.78 -11.44
N ALA A 35 -25.88 11.95 -10.46
CA ALA A 35 -25.19 12.42 -9.25
C ALA A 35 -23.79 12.98 -9.55
N LEU A 36 -23.03 12.38 -10.47
CA LEU A 36 -21.73 12.89 -10.91
C LEU A 36 -21.85 14.24 -11.63
N GLU A 37 -22.84 14.38 -12.52
CA GLU A 37 -23.13 15.63 -13.22
C GLU A 37 -23.53 16.73 -12.24
N GLN A 38 -24.45 16.44 -11.32
CA GLN A 38 -24.85 17.38 -10.28
C GLN A 38 -23.69 17.77 -9.36
N ALA A 39 -22.81 16.82 -9.00
CA ALA A 39 -21.60 17.09 -8.24
C ALA A 39 -20.64 18.00 -9.00
N GLN A 40 -20.41 17.75 -10.29
CA GLN A 40 -19.57 18.58 -11.16
C GLN A 40 -20.09 20.01 -11.24
N ASP A 41 -21.40 20.20 -11.49
CA ASP A 41 -22.03 21.52 -11.56
C ASP A 41 -21.90 22.30 -10.25
N SER A 42 -21.99 21.59 -9.12
CA SER A 42 -21.85 22.20 -7.80
C SER A 42 -20.43 22.72 -7.50
N LEU A 43 -19.40 22.18 -8.16
CA LEU A 43 -18.00 22.53 -7.91
C LEU A 43 -17.60 23.85 -8.56
N LYS A 44 -18.38 24.34 -9.55
CA LYS A 44 -18.14 25.61 -10.27
C LYS A 44 -16.70 25.74 -10.82
N SER A 45 -16.01 24.62 -10.97
CA SER A 45 -14.60 24.56 -11.37
C SER A 45 -14.52 24.19 -12.84
N GLU A 46 -13.87 25.03 -13.64
CA GLU A 46 -13.59 24.75 -15.06
C GLU A 46 -12.58 23.59 -15.25
N HIS A 47 -12.03 23.07 -14.16
CA HIS A 47 -10.92 22.13 -14.16
C HIS A 47 -11.33 20.66 -13.98
N ILE A 48 -12.62 20.32 -13.96
CA ILE A 48 -13.08 18.92 -13.84
C ILE A 48 -14.08 18.64 -14.94
N ILE A 49 -13.75 17.67 -15.80
CA ILE A 49 -14.64 17.24 -16.88
C ILE A 49 -14.89 15.75 -16.70
N CYS A 50 -16.11 15.40 -16.29
CA CYS A 50 -16.59 14.03 -16.33
C CYS A 50 -17.12 13.73 -17.72
N SER A 51 -16.73 12.60 -18.28
CA SER A 51 -17.27 12.16 -19.58
C SER A 51 -17.29 10.65 -19.65
N VAL A 52 -18.27 10.12 -20.37
CA VAL A 52 -18.37 8.69 -20.61
C VAL A 52 -17.18 8.23 -21.46
N ALA A 53 -16.66 7.04 -21.15
CA ALA A 53 -15.59 6.40 -21.90
C ALA A 53 -16.02 6.16 -23.36
N ASN A 54 -15.06 6.17 -24.28
CA ASN A 54 -15.35 5.99 -25.70
C ASN A 54 -15.90 4.56 -25.97
N ALA A 55 -16.90 4.48 -26.85
CA ALA A 55 -17.52 3.23 -27.28
C ALA A 55 -16.53 2.26 -27.97
N SER A 56 -15.42 2.77 -28.49
CA SER A 56 -14.36 1.95 -29.11
C SER A 56 -13.51 1.17 -28.11
N ASN A 57 -13.73 1.34 -26.81
CA ASN A 57 -12.91 0.69 -25.79
C ASN A 57 -13.34 -0.76 -25.55
N PRO A 58 -12.41 -1.67 -25.19
CA PRO A 58 -12.67 -3.11 -25.17
C PRO A 58 -13.50 -3.62 -23.98
N GLY A 59 -13.91 -2.76 -23.04
CA GLY A 59 -14.62 -3.15 -21.81
C GLY A 59 -14.08 -2.42 -20.58
N ILE A 60 -14.44 -2.85 -19.36
CA ILE A 60 -13.92 -2.27 -18.11
C ILE A 60 -12.39 -2.40 -18.02
N PRO A 61 -11.63 -1.39 -17.55
CA PRO A 61 -10.20 -1.55 -17.32
C PRO A 61 -9.95 -2.50 -16.15
N PRO A 62 -8.77 -3.14 -16.04
CA PRO A 62 -8.43 -3.99 -14.90
C PRO A 62 -8.70 -3.29 -13.57
N SER A 63 -9.74 -3.74 -12.85
CA SER A 63 -10.23 -3.11 -11.63
C SER A 63 -10.98 -4.11 -10.77
N SER A 64 -11.08 -3.86 -9.46
CA SER A 64 -11.78 -4.74 -8.53
C SER A 64 -13.26 -4.94 -8.89
N LEU A 65 -13.88 -3.99 -9.62
CA LEU A 65 -15.25 -4.12 -10.11
C LEU A 65 -15.44 -5.37 -10.99
N MET A 66 -14.42 -5.77 -11.76
CA MET A 66 -14.47 -7.00 -12.57
C MET A 66 -14.78 -8.22 -11.72
N THR A 67 -14.23 -8.31 -10.51
CA THR A 67 -14.48 -9.42 -9.58
C THR A 67 -15.94 -9.44 -9.12
N PHE A 68 -16.51 -8.28 -8.81
CA PHE A 68 -17.93 -8.19 -8.43
C PHE A 68 -18.85 -8.57 -9.59
N LEU A 69 -18.53 -8.15 -10.81
CA LEU A 69 -19.27 -8.48 -12.02
C LEU A 69 -19.19 -9.96 -12.38
N GLN A 70 -18.02 -10.59 -12.19
CA GLN A 70 -17.87 -12.04 -12.36
C GLN A 70 -18.74 -12.81 -11.37
N LYS A 71 -18.89 -12.31 -10.13
CA LYS A 71 -19.76 -12.96 -9.14
C LYS A 71 -21.25 -12.70 -9.39
N ASN A 72 -21.58 -11.48 -9.79
CA ASN A 72 -22.94 -11.06 -10.10
C ASN A 72 -22.92 -10.03 -11.23
N SER A 73 -23.31 -10.48 -12.43
CA SER A 73 -23.37 -9.64 -13.64
C SER A 73 -24.40 -8.51 -13.58
N HIS A 74 -25.32 -8.54 -12.61
CA HIS A 74 -26.31 -7.47 -12.38
C HIS A 74 -25.79 -6.38 -11.44
N THR A 75 -24.54 -6.47 -11.00
CA THR A 75 -23.94 -5.44 -10.13
C THR A 75 -23.75 -4.16 -10.93
N SER A 76 -24.49 -3.11 -10.58
CA SER A 76 -24.26 -1.77 -11.13
C SER A 76 -22.94 -1.23 -10.57
N GLY A 77 -22.05 -0.76 -11.44
CA GLY A 77 -20.77 -0.21 -11.03
C GLY A 77 -20.26 0.85 -12.00
N VAL A 78 -19.44 1.74 -11.46
CA VAL A 78 -18.79 2.82 -12.20
C VAL A 78 -17.31 2.82 -11.85
N VAL A 79 -16.46 2.85 -12.86
CA VAL A 79 -15.01 3.08 -12.70
C VAL A 79 -14.67 4.48 -13.19
N LEU A 80 -13.97 5.23 -12.35
CA LEU A 80 -13.47 6.57 -12.63
C LEU A 80 -11.98 6.49 -12.95
N GLU A 81 -11.59 6.91 -14.16
CA GLU A 81 -10.21 6.84 -14.64
C GLU A 81 -9.74 8.17 -15.23
N ASP A 82 -8.43 8.36 -15.34
CA ASP A 82 -7.84 9.54 -16.01
C ASP A 82 -7.55 9.32 -17.51
N PHE A 83 -7.89 8.14 -18.03
CA PHE A 83 -7.56 7.72 -19.39
C PHE A 83 -8.76 7.10 -20.11
N ASN A 84 -8.65 6.99 -21.43
CA ASN A 84 -9.72 6.44 -22.28
C ASN A 84 -9.44 5.00 -22.71
N SER A 85 -8.39 4.79 -23.52
CA SER A 85 -8.02 3.48 -24.07
C SER A 85 -6.67 2.96 -23.61
N VAL A 86 -5.72 3.86 -23.32
CA VAL A 86 -4.35 3.53 -22.88
C VAL A 86 -4.05 4.37 -21.65
N PHE A 87 -3.38 3.79 -20.65
CA PHE A 87 -2.99 4.50 -19.44
C PHE A 87 -2.27 5.82 -19.74
N SER A 88 -2.67 6.87 -19.03
CA SER A 88 -1.97 8.15 -19.05
C SER A 88 -0.59 8.02 -18.38
N ASN A 89 -0.48 7.17 -17.36
CA ASN A 89 0.77 6.87 -16.66
C ASN A 89 1.73 6.04 -17.53
N LYS A 90 2.93 6.59 -17.79
CA LYS A 90 4.00 5.93 -18.55
C LYS A 90 4.88 5.01 -17.71
N PHE A 91 4.78 5.10 -16.39
CA PHE A 91 5.62 4.41 -15.42
C PHE A 91 4.82 3.43 -14.56
N TYR A 92 3.62 3.01 -15.01
CA TYR A 92 2.73 2.11 -14.28
C TYR A 92 3.48 0.95 -13.58
N HIS A 93 3.40 0.91 -12.25
CA HIS A 93 4.08 -0.07 -11.37
C HIS A 93 5.62 -0.13 -11.48
N SER A 94 6.25 0.95 -11.93
CA SER A 94 7.71 1.09 -11.97
C SER A 94 8.22 1.88 -10.76
N HIS A 95 9.52 1.74 -10.47
CA HIS A 95 10.23 2.58 -9.50
C HIS A 95 10.28 4.08 -9.88
N LEU A 96 9.92 4.42 -11.12
CA LEU A 96 9.80 5.79 -11.62
C LEU A 96 8.38 6.36 -11.45
N ASP A 97 7.45 5.58 -10.92
CA ASP A 97 6.08 6.00 -10.62
C ASP A 97 6.05 6.80 -9.30
N ASP A 98 6.57 8.02 -9.34
CA ASP A 98 6.76 8.87 -8.17
C ASP A 98 5.81 10.08 -8.14
N THR A 99 5.94 10.90 -7.08
CA THR A 99 5.15 12.13 -6.88
C THR A 99 5.30 13.16 -7.98
N LEU A 100 6.36 13.14 -8.78
CA LEU A 100 6.57 14.09 -9.87
C LEU A 100 5.58 13.86 -11.02
N ASN A 101 5.01 12.66 -11.10
CA ASN A 101 4.00 12.30 -12.11
C ASN A 101 2.57 12.64 -11.66
N ILE A 102 2.36 13.13 -10.44
CA ILE A 102 1.03 13.32 -9.85
C ILE A 102 0.78 14.79 -9.54
N ASN A 103 -0.41 15.28 -9.88
CA ASN A 103 -0.83 16.65 -9.59
C ASN A 103 -1.76 16.70 -8.37
N SER A 104 -1.34 17.40 -7.30
CA SER A 104 -2.13 17.52 -6.06
C SER A 104 -3.49 18.19 -6.27
N SER A 105 -3.56 19.25 -7.07
CA SER A 105 -4.82 19.92 -7.43
C SER A 105 -5.79 18.98 -8.13
N ALA A 106 -5.27 18.03 -8.92
CA ALA A 106 -6.09 17.04 -9.59
C ALA A 106 -6.70 16.02 -8.61
N VAL A 107 -5.92 15.60 -7.61
CA VAL A 107 -6.39 14.71 -6.54
C VAL A 107 -7.45 15.40 -5.68
N VAL A 108 -7.26 16.67 -5.32
CA VAL A 108 -8.26 17.47 -4.58
C VAL A 108 -9.57 17.56 -5.36
N ALA A 109 -9.49 17.84 -6.66
CA ALA A 109 -10.61 17.90 -7.56
C ALA A 109 -11.40 16.57 -7.61
N ALA A 110 -10.70 15.46 -7.84
CA ALA A 110 -11.30 14.13 -7.88
C ALA A 110 -11.93 13.76 -6.53
N ALA A 111 -11.26 14.01 -5.42
CA ALA A 111 -11.78 13.77 -4.08
C ALA A 111 -13.05 14.59 -3.79
N SER A 112 -13.09 15.85 -4.24
CA SER A 112 -14.25 16.73 -4.06
C SER A 112 -15.45 16.23 -4.85
N LEU A 113 -15.23 15.79 -6.09
CA LEU A 113 -16.25 15.19 -6.94
C LEU A 113 -16.82 13.91 -6.31
N VAL A 114 -15.95 12.98 -5.91
CA VAL A 114 -16.37 11.70 -5.30
C VAL A 114 -17.13 11.93 -4.00
N ALA A 115 -16.65 12.81 -3.12
CA ALA A 115 -17.30 13.10 -1.84
C ALA A 115 -18.73 13.65 -2.02
N ARG A 116 -18.92 14.59 -2.96
CA ARG A 116 -20.24 15.15 -3.26
C ARG A 116 -21.16 14.16 -3.95
N THR A 117 -20.62 13.36 -4.88
CA THR A 117 -21.38 12.30 -5.57
C THR A 117 -21.91 11.28 -4.56
N LEU A 118 -21.07 10.81 -3.64
CA LEU A 118 -21.48 9.87 -2.59
C LEU A 118 -22.54 10.47 -1.66
N TYR A 119 -22.41 11.76 -1.32
CA TYR A 119 -23.42 12.45 -0.53
C TYR A 119 -24.76 12.56 -1.25
N ILE A 120 -24.76 12.87 -2.55
CA ILE A 120 -25.99 12.91 -3.37
C ILE A 120 -26.66 11.53 -3.38
N LEU A 121 -25.89 10.48 -3.68
CA LEU A 121 -26.40 9.11 -3.73
C LEU A 121 -26.94 8.63 -2.38
N ALA A 122 -26.29 9.00 -1.27
CA ALA A 122 -26.74 8.63 0.06
C ALA A 122 -27.95 9.44 0.57
N SER A 123 -28.37 10.48 -0.16
CA SER A 123 -29.46 11.38 0.27
C SER A 123 -30.84 11.02 -0.31
N ASP A 124 -30.95 9.93 -1.07
CA ASP A 124 -32.20 9.36 -1.61
C ASP A 124 -33.16 10.40 -2.23
N ASN A 125 -32.66 11.28 -3.12
CA ASN A 125 -33.45 12.30 -3.82
C ASN A 125 -34.19 13.33 -2.93
N ASN A 126 -33.85 13.42 -1.63
CA ASN A 126 -34.29 14.57 -0.83
C ASN A 126 -33.74 15.86 -1.48
N THR A 127 -34.50 16.95 -1.46
CA THR A 127 -34.07 18.21 -2.08
C THR A 127 -32.76 18.68 -1.46
N LEU A 128 -31.66 18.41 -2.15
CA LEU A 128 -30.32 18.78 -1.71
C LEU A 128 -30.18 20.28 -1.81
N SER A 129 -30.03 20.95 -0.67
CA SER A 129 -29.69 22.36 -0.68
C SER A 129 -28.31 22.53 -1.31
N SER A 130 -28.17 23.44 -2.27
CA SER A 130 -26.87 23.83 -2.83
C SER A 130 -25.89 24.25 -1.72
N SER A 131 -26.39 24.77 -0.58
CA SER A 131 -25.56 25.09 0.58
C SER A 131 -24.90 23.86 1.23
N ALA A 132 -25.59 22.71 1.27
CA ALA A 132 -25.06 21.48 1.83
C ALA A 132 -23.93 20.92 0.96
N LEU A 133 -24.10 20.92 -0.37
CA LEU A 133 -23.04 20.50 -1.30
C LEU A 133 -21.82 21.41 -1.23
N THR A 134 -22.02 22.73 -1.09
CA THR A 134 -20.88 23.66 -0.92
C THR A 134 -20.17 23.52 0.42
N ALA A 135 -20.83 23.00 1.46
CA ALA A 135 -20.20 22.74 2.75
C ALA A 135 -19.26 21.51 2.70
N ILE A 136 -19.47 20.59 1.76
CA ILE A 136 -18.56 19.48 1.49
C ILE A 136 -17.36 20.03 0.72
N ASN A 137 -16.27 20.21 1.47
CA ASN A 137 -15.01 20.74 0.95
C ASN A 137 -13.85 19.84 1.35
N VAL A 138 -12.98 19.57 0.38
CA VAL A 138 -11.74 18.81 0.62
C VAL A 138 -10.70 19.73 1.21
N ASN A 139 -10.05 19.27 2.28
CA ASN A 139 -8.92 20.00 2.86
C ASN A 139 -7.68 19.79 1.99
N VAL A 140 -7.32 20.80 1.20
CA VAL A 140 -6.17 20.79 0.27
C VAL A 140 -4.87 20.46 1.00
N SER A 141 -4.63 21.09 2.16
CA SER A 141 -3.40 20.89 2.92
C SER A 141 -3.27 19.44 3.42
N LEU A 142 -4.39 18.82 3.79
CA LEU A 142 -4.39 17.41 4.18
C LEU A 142 -4.09 16.49 3.00
N VAL A 143 -4.59 16.80 1.80
CA VAL A 143 -4.28 16.01 0.59
C VAL A 143 -2.79 16.11 0.26
N GLU A 144 -2.22 17.30 0.28
CA GLU A 144 -0.79 17.51 0.04
C GLU A 144 0.08 16.81 1.09
N GLU A 145 -0.30 16.88 2.37
CA GLU A 145 0.39 16.16 3.43
C GLU A 145 0.31 14.64 3.23
N LEU A 146 -0.88 14.09 2.95
CA LEU A 146 -1.05 12.67 2.65
C LEU A 146 -0.22 12.22 1.45
N MET A 147 -0.17 13.01 0.38
CA MET A 147 0.66 12.73 -0.79
C MET A 147 2.15 12.72 -0.42
N GLY A 148 2.61 13.72 0.34
CA GLY A 148 4.01 13.77 0.81
C GLY A 148 4.38 12.59 1.70
N CYS A 149 3.45 12.11 2.53
CA CYS A 149 3.66 10.98 3.43
C CYS A 149 3.63 9.61 2.71
N LEU A 150 2.70 9.44 1.77
CA LEU A 150 2.38 8.13 1.18
C LEU A 150 3.03 7.86 -0.18
N LEU A 151 3.50 8.90 -0.87
CA LEU A 151 4.00 8.75 -2.25
C LEU A 151 5.50 9.11 -2.37
N GLY A 152 6.11 9.68 -1.33
CA GLY A 152 7.52 10.06 -1.32
C GLY A 152 8.29 9.48 -0.13
N CYS A 153 9.63 9.52 -0.22
CA CYS A 153 10.53 9.11 0.87
C CYS A 153 10.94 10.26 1.80
N ASP A 154 10.71 11.51 1.40
CA ASP A 154 11.10 12.70 2.16
C ASP A 154 9.92 13.69 2.23
N PRO A 155 9.26 13.86 3.40
CA PRO A 155 9.53 13.17 4.67
C PRO A 155 9.00 11.72 4.71
N GLY A 156 8.17 11.31 3.74
CA GLY A 156 7.52 9.99 3.70
C GLY A 156 6.76 9.66 4.98
N LEU A 157 6.81 8.41 5.41
CA LEU A 157 6.18 7.95 6.65
C LEU A 157 6.75 8.62 7.92
N SER A 158 7.87 9.35 7.82
CA SER A 158 8.38 10.16 8.93
C SER A 158 7.68 11.52 9.09
N CYS A 159 6.69 11.82 8.26
CA CYS A 159 5.88 13.03 8.38
C CYS A 159 5.10 13.06 9.72
N ASN A 160 4.73 14.27 10.16
CA ASN A 160 4.01 14.45 11.43
C ASN A 160 2.65 13.75 11.44
N LEU A 161 1.92 13.78 10.32
CA LEU A 161 0.64 13.09 10.21
C LEU A 161 0.75 11.61 10.53
N VAL A 162 1.72 10.89 9.96
CA VAL A 162 1.91 9.44 10.20
C VAL A 162 2.40 9.18 11.62
N LYS A 163 3.36 9.97 12.10
CA LYS A 163 3.89 9.86 13.48
C LYS A 163 2.84 10.08 14.57
N ASN A 164 1.75 10.78 14.27
CA ASN A 164 0.63 10.94 15.19
C ASN A 164 -0.26 9.69 15.32
N TYR A 165 -0.08 8.67 14.46
CA TYR A 165 -0.88 7.45 14.47
C TYR A 165 -0.08 6.19 14.72
N ILE A 166 1.10 6.07 14.13
CA ILE A 166 1.91 4.85 14.19
C ILE A 166 3.37 5.18 14.48
N SER A 167 4.11 4.16 14.91
CA SER A 167 5.58 4.18 14.90
C SER A 167 6.05 3.44 13.62
N PRO A 168 6.36 4.16 12.53
CA PRO A 168 6.77 3.53 11.28
C PRO A 168 8.15 2.88 11.44
N THR A 169 8.32 1.74 10.80
CA THR A 169 9.59 1.00 10.72
C THR A 169 10.49 1.52 9.61
N ASN A 170 9.90 2.06 8.55
CA ASN A 170 10.60 2.61 7.39
C ASN A 170 10.15 4.05 7.09
N THR A 171 11.05 4.85 6.54
CA THR A 171 10.72 6.21 6.08
C THR A 171 9.99 6.20 4.74
N CYS A 172 10.42 5.36 3.81
CA CYS A 172 9.79 5.24 2.50
C CYS A 172 8.53 4.38 2.60
N PRO A 173 7.36 4.86 2.14
CA PRO A 173 6.16 4.05 2.05
C PRO A 173 6.36 2.95 0.99
N SER A 174 5.90 1.74 1.32
CA SER A 174 5.83 0.62 0.38
C SER A 174 4.36 0.29 0.16
N HIS A 175 3.94 0.27 -1.11
CA HIS A 175 2.61 -0.19 -1.52
C HIS A 175 2.61 -1.65 -1.97
N TYR A 176 3.73 -2.35 -1.76
CA TYR A 176 3.78 -3.79 -1.92
C TYR A 176 2.95 -4.45 -0.82
N VAL A 177 2.06 -5.36 -1.21
CA VAL A 177 1.08 -6.00 -0.32
C VAL A 177 1.70 -6.92 0.74
N GLY A 178 2.98 -7.27 0.60
CA GLY A 178 3.69 -8.12 1.55
C GLY A 178 3.21 -9.57 1.52
N VAL A 179 3.45 -10.27 2.62
CA VAL A 179 3.10 -11.69 2.82
C VAL A 179 2.26 -11.85 4.08
N ILE A 180 1.36 -12.82 4.07
CA ILE A 180 0.64 -13.26 5.27
C ILE A 180 1.33 -14.53 5.76
N PRO A 181 2.19 -14.46 6.79
CA PRO A 181 2.99 -15.60 7.21
C PRO A 181 2.15 -16.68 7.92
N ASP A 182 1.20 -16.24 8.76
CA ASP A 182 0.46 -17.08 9.69
C ASP A 182 -1.04 -17.12 9.36
N GLU A 183 -1.83 -17.67 10.29
CA GLU A 183 -3.28 -17.77 10.16
C GLU A 183 -3.93 -16.40 9.90
N PRO A 184 -4.67 -16.25 8.79
CA PRO A 184 -5.37 -15.02 8.46
C PRO A 184 -6.39 -14.61 9.54
N SER A 185 -6.30 -13.38 10.02
CA SER A 185 -7.17 -12.88 11.10
C SER A 185 -7.62 -11.43 10.88
N SER A 186 -8.83 -11.10 11.32
CA SER A 186 -9.33 -9.71 11.39
C SER A 186 -8.66 -8.88 12.49
N THR A 187 -7.89 -9.52 13.37
CA THR A 187 -7.04 -8.88 14.38
C THR A 187 -5.60 -9.37 14.18
N PRO A 188 -4.94 -8.96 13.07
CA PRO A 188 -3.62 -9.46 12.74
C PRO A 188 -2.58 -8.99 13.77
N TYR A 189 -1.50 -9.76 13.91
CA TYR A 189 -0.33 -9.29 14.61
C TYR A 189 0.27 -8.10 13.85
N LEU A 190 0.33 -6.93 14.49
CA LEU A 190 0.73 -5.67 13.84
C LEU A 190 2.14 -5.72 13.26
N GLY A 191 3.03 -6.57 13.77
CA GLY A 191 4.37 -6.75 13.19
C GLY A 191 4.37 -7.38 11.79
N TYR A 192 3.26 -7.95 11.34
CA TYR A 192 3.09 -8.47 9.97
C TYR A 192 2.31 -7.52 9.06
N VAL A 193 1.75 -6.44 9.59
CA VAL A 193 1.01 -5.46 8.81
C VAL A 193 1.97 -4.34 8.41
N ASP A 194 2.05 -4.06 7.12
CA ASP A 194 2.91 -3.00 6.60
C ASP A 194 2.52 -1.62 7.17
N ASP A 195 3.51 -0.72 7.23
CA ASP A 195 3.34 0.61 7.84
C ASP A 195 2.23 1.43 7.15
N VAL A 196 2.05 1.29 5.83
CA VAL A 196 1.02 2.03 5.08
C VAL A 196 -0.36 1.55 5.49
N SER A 197 -0.61 0.25 5.53
CA SER A 197 -1.87 -0.34 5.99
C SER A 197 -2.16 0.00 7.45
N ARG A 198 -1.16 -0.05 8.34
CA ARG A 198 -1.31 0.35 9.75
C ARG A 198 -1.70 1.82 9.89
N PHE A 199 -1.05 2.70 9.13
CA PHE A 199 -1.39 4.12 9.11
C PHE A 199 -2.80 4.35 8.56
N LEU A 200 -3.13 3.80 7.40
CA LEU A 200 -4.44 3.97 6.76
C LEU A 200 -5.58 3.48 7.66
N TRP A 201 -5.42 2.33 8.31
CA TRP A 201 -6.40 1.82 9.26
C TRP A 201 -6.62 2.80 10.42
N ASN A 202 -5.55 3.30 11.04
CA ASN A 202 -5.64 4.25 12.16
C ASN A 202 -6.26 5.59 11.71
N PHE A 203 -5.81 6.11 10.57
CA PHE A 203 -6.27 7.36 10.00
C PHE A 203 -7.75 7.30 9.64
N LEU A 204 -8.19 6.24 8.96
CA LEU A 204 -9.60 6.04 8.61
C LEU A 204 -10.45 5.83 9.85
N ALA A 205 -9.99 5.02 10.81
CA ALA A 205 -10.71 4.78 12.06
C ALA A 205 -10.96 6.08 12.83
N ASP A 206 -9.95 6.95 12.98
CA ASP A 206 -10.08 8.24 13.66
C ASP A 206 -10.97 9.22 12.87
N ARG A 207 -10.73 9.37 11.56
CA ARG A 207 -11.46 10.35 10.71
C ARG A 207 -12.92 10.03 10.48
N THR A 208 -13.30 8.75 10.52
CA THR A 208 -14.69 8.29 10.36
C THR A 208 -15.38 7.98 11.68
N SER A 209 -14.69 8.17 12.80
CA SER A 209 -15.25 7.90 14.12
C SER A 209 -16.33 8.91 14.52
N ILE A 210 -17.19 8.47 15.44
CA ILE A 210 -18.14 9.36 16.10
C ILE A 210 -17.41 10.06 17.27
N PRO A 211 -17.34 11.41 17.29
CA PRO A 211 -16.69 12.13 18.39
C PRO A 211 -17.38 11.84 19.72
N ARG A 212 -16.61 11.50 20.74
CA ARG A 212 -17.11 11.34 22.11
C ARG A 212 -16.73 12.55 22.94
N GLU A 213 -17.68 13.12 23.67
CA GLU A 213 -17.42 14.28 24.56
C GLU A 213 -16.43 13.97 25.69
N ASN A 214 -16.18 12.69 25.99
CA ASN A 214 -15.28 12.22 27.06
C ASN A 214 -14.37 11.08 26.58
N SER A 215 -13.50 11.34 25.60
CA SER A 215 -12.51 10.39 25.07
C SER A 215 -11.27 10.23 25.97
N SER A 216 -11.46 10.07 27.29
CA SER A 216 -10.34 9.92 28.24
C SER A 216 -9.90 8.46 28.45
N SER A 217 -10.57 7.49 27.83
CA SER A 217 -10.23 6.08 27.94
C SER A 217 -9.00 5.77 27.11
N THR A 218 -7.87 5.60 27.81
CA THR A 218 -6.65 5.04 27.24
C THR A 218 -6.86 3.57 26.91
N CYS A 219 -6.32 3.13 25.76
CA CYS A 219 -6.45 1.74 25.33
C CYS A 219 -5.79 0.72 26.27
N SER A 220 -4.99 1.16 27.24
CA SER A 220 -4.30 0.28 28.19
C SER A 220 -5.25 -0.61 29.01
N LYS A 221 -6.52 -0.22 29.14
CA LYS A 221 -7.56 -1.02 29.82
C LYS A 221 -8.46 -1.82 28.86
N GLY A 222 -8.13 -1.81 27.57
CA GLY A 222 -9.03 -2.26 26.50
C GLY A 222 -10.09 -1.22 26.17
N CYS A 223 -10.64 -1.33 24.97
CA CYS A 223 -11.79 -0.53 24.53
C CYS A 223 -13.09 -1.35 24.70
N ASN A 224 -14.24 -0.67 24.80
CA ASN A 224 -15.52 -1.35 24.96
C ASN A 224 -15.94 -2.05 23.65
N ASN A 225 -16.99 -2.88 23.73
CA ASN A 225 -17.55 -3.54 22.56
C ASN A 225 -17.99 -2.53 21.49
N GLY A 226 -17.46 -2.68 20.28
CA GLY A 226 -17.71 -1.77 19.15
C GLY A 226 -16.78 -0.55 19.07
N GLU A 227 -15.87 -0.39 20.04
CA GLU A 227 -14.80 0.58 19.99
C GLU A 227 -13.51 -0.07 19.48
N VAL A 228 -12.70 0.72 18.79
CA VAL A 228 -11.37 0.34 18.32
C VAL A 228 -10.32 1.28 18.90
N CYS A 229 -9.13 0.75 19.14
CA CYS A 229 -8.01 1.55 19.65
C CYS A 229 -7.24 2.18 18.49
N VAL A 230 -7.24 3.50 18.39
CA VAL A 230 -6.37 4.25 17.46
C VAL A 230 -5.17 4.83 18.19
N ARG A 231 -4.08 5.11 17.47
CA ARG A 231 -2.86 5.73 18.01
C ARG A 231 -2.21 4.92 19.14
N ALA A 232 -2.38 3.59 19.13
CA ALA A 232 -1.89 2.70 20.18
C ALA A 232 -0.35 2.73 20.30
N GLU A 233 0.33 2.91 19.17
CA GLU A 233 1.78 2.86 19.06
C GLU A 233 2.46 4.18 19.47
N THR A 234 1.71 5.26 19.60
CA THR A 234 2.25 6.59 19.93
C THR A 234 2.14 6.85 21.43
N GLU A 235 3.26 7.11 22.09
CA GLU A 235 3.38 7.54 23.50
C GLU A 235 2.55 6.75 24.54
N GLY A 236 2.15 5.52 24.20
CA GLY A 236 1.57 4.52 25.11
C GLY A 236 0.13 4.79 25.59
N LYS A 237 -0.61 5.70 24.95
CA LYS A 237 -1.95 6.13 25.42
C LYS A 237 -2.98 6.26 24.30
N GLY A 238 -3.01 5.30 23.38
CA GLY A 238 -4.01 5.24 22.31
C GLY A 238 -5.44 5.54 22.80
N VAL A 239 -6.28 6.00 21.89
CA VAL A 239 -7.63 6.50 22.19
C VAL A 239 -8.66 5.51 21.65
N CYS A 240 -9.64 5.16 22.48
CA CYS A 240 -10.77 4.35 22.04
C CYS A 240 -11.77 5.23 21.26
N VAL A 241 -12.11 4.80 20.04
CA VAL A 241 -13.07 5.48 19.17
C VAL A 241 -14.10 4.48 18.64
N ILE A 242 -15.33 4.93 18.41
CA ILE A 242 -16.36 4.12 17.75
C ILE A 242 -16.14 4.26 16.24
N SER A 243 -15.71 3.17 15.59
CA SER A 243 -15.46 3.14 14.15
C SER A 243 -15.84 1.78 13.56
N THR A 244 -16.23 1.79 12.28
CA THR A 244 -16.50 0.57 11.50
C THR A 244 -15.27 0.06 10.75
N THR A 245 -14.13 0.75 10.85
CA THR A 245 -12.87 0.38 10.19
C THR A 245 -12.31 -0.92 10.78
N ARG A 246 -12.03 -1.89 9.93
CA ARG A 246 -11.55 -3.23 10.30
C ARG A 246 -10.50 -3.73 9.31
N TYR A 247 -9.59 -4.59 9.78
CA TYR A 247 -8.76 -5.37 8.88
C TYR A 247 -9.58 -6.49 8.25
N VAL A 248 -9.34 -6.71 6.97
CA VAL A 248 -9.89 -7.84 6.22
C VAL A 248 -8.70 -8.57 5.58
N PRO A 249 -8.44 -9.83 5.96
CA PRO A 249 -7.40 -10.61 5.31
C PRO A 249 -7.68 -10.74 3.82
N ALA A 250 -6.72 -10.36 2.99
CA ALA A 250 -6.82 -10.40 1.54
C ALA A 250 -5.77 -11.37 0.99
N TYR A 251 -6.22 -12.58 0.65
CA TYR A 251 -5.40 -13.63 0.06
C TYR A 251 -6.25 -14.46 -0.92
N SER A 252 -5.59 -15.23 -1.78
CA SER A 252 -6.26 -16.10 -2.74
C SER A 252 -7.18 -17.10 -2.03
N THR A 253 -8.40 -17.27 -2.51
CA THR A 253 -9.36 -18.29 -2.00
C THR A 253 -8.89 -19.72 -2.27
N ARG A 254 -7.89 -19.88 -3.16
CA ARG A 254 -7.18 -21.15 -3.38
C ARG A 254 -6.11 -21.45 -2.35
N LEU A 255 -5.89 -20.58 -1.37
CA LEU A 255 -5.00 -20.84 -0.25
C LEU A 255 -5.82 -21.11 1.01
N LYS A 256 -5.41 -22.13 1.77
CA LYS A 256 -5.97 -22.45 3.07
C LYS A 256 -4.82 -22.56 4.06
N PHE A 257 -4.93 -21.87 5.19
CA PHE A 257 -4.04 -22.11 6.32
C PHE A 257 -4.60 -23.25 7.16
N ASP A 258 -3.80 -24.29 7.37
CA ASP A 258 -4.17 -25.47 8.16
C ASP A 258 -2.90 -26.07 8.78
N SER A 259 -2.97 -26.43 10.05
CA SER A 259 -1.87 -27.13 10.74
C SER A 259 -0.51 -26.42 10.60
N GLU A 260 -0.51 -25.09 10.81
CA GLU A 260 0.68 -24.22 10.71
C GLU A 260 1.30 -24.14 9.30
N ALA A 261 0.56 -24.53 8.26
CA ALA A 261 1.03 -24.50 6.88
C ALA A 261 -0.01 -23.94 5.91
N TRP A 262 0.49 -23.28 4.87
CA TRP A 262 -0.31 -22.88 3.72
C TRP A 262 -0.46 -24.04 2.74
N ILE A 263 -1.70 -24.37 2.43
CA ILE A 263 -2.08 -25.44 1.49
C ILE A 263 -2.74 -24.80 0.27
N VAL A 264 -2.27 -25.21 -0.93
CA VAL A 264 -2.90 -24.83 -2.19
C VAL A 264 -4.06 -25.77 -2.48
N LEU A 265 -5.26 -25.21 -2.54
CA LEU A 265 -6.47 -25.92 -2.92
C LEU A 265 -6.54 -26.10 -4.45
N PRO A 266 -7.09 -27.22 -4.93
CA PRO A 266 -7.35 -27.41 -6.35
C PRO A 266 -8.35 -26.35 -6.85
N PRO A 267 -8.26 -25.95 -8.13
CA PRO A 267 -9.23 -25.02 -8.71
C PRO A 267 -10.64 -25.62 -8.64
N ASN A 268 -11.61 -24.80 -8.27
CA ASN A 268 -13.00 -25.23 -8.17
C ASN A 268 -13.72 -25.00 -9.49
N SER A 269 -13.95 -26.05 -10.29
CA SER A 269 -14.61 -25.96 -11.59
C SER A 269 -16.05 -25.44 -11.53
N SER A 270 -16.69 -25.49 -10.36
CA SER A 270 -18.05 -24.98 -10.15
C SER A 270 -18.09 -23.49 -9.84
N ASP A 271 -16.94 -22.87 -9.53
CA ASP A 271 -16.81 -21.44 -9.29
C ASP A 271 -15.92 -20.81 -10.36
N PRO A 272 -16.48 -20.04 -11.32
CA PRO A 272 -15.70 -19.37 -12.36
C PRO A 272 -14.55 -18.54 -11.79
N MET A 273 -14.74 -17.87 -10.64
CA MET A 273 -13.67 -17.13 -9.97
C MET A 273 -12.61 -18.07 -9.39
N GLY A 274 -13.02 -19.18 -8.78
CA GLY A 274 -12.10 -20.18 -8.22
C GLY A 274 -11.24 -20.91 -9.27
N MET A 275 -11.64 -20.90 -10.54
CA MET A 275 -10.85 -21.44 -11.65
C MET A 275 -9.68 -20.54 -12.07
N VAL A 276 -9.81 -19.23 -11.91
CA VAL A 276 -8.84 -18.23 -12.37
C VAL A 276 -8.17 -17.46 -11.22
N ASP A 277 -8.51 -17.79 -9.98
CA ASP A 277 -7.98 -17.14 -8.79
C ASP A 277 -6.43 -17.32 -8.71
N PRO A 278 -5.67 -16.21 -8.74
CA PRO A 278 -4.22 -16.26 -8.81
C PRO A 278 -3.60 -16.69 -7.48
N VAL A 279 -2.61 -17.58 -7.55
CA VAL A 279 -1.82 -18.00 -6.39
C VAL A 279 -0.43 -17.39 -6.52
N TRP A 280 -0.12 -16.42 -5.66
CA TRP A 280 1.20 -15.80 -5.54
C TRP A 280 1.78 -16.11 -4.17
N THR A 281 3.01 -16.62 -4.15
CA THR A 281 3.76 -16.92 -2.93
C THR A 281 5.16 -16.37 -3.08
N GLU A 282 5.60 -15.61 -2.08
CA GLU A 282 6.95 -15.07 -2.05
C GLU A 282 7.90 -16.05 -1.33
N SER A 283 9.15 -16.14 -1.80
CA SER A 283 10.16 -17.00 -1.18
C SER A 283 10.61 -16.42 0.15
N ASN A 284 10.82 -17.27 1.15
CA ASN A 284 11.50 -16.84 2.38
C ASN A 284 12.99 -16.57 2.11
N TRP A 285 13.55 -15.54 2.73
CA TRP A 285 14.98 -15.26 2.78
C TRP A 285 15.41 -14.97 4.21
N ASN A 286 16.68 -15.23 4.53
CA ASN A 286 17.23 -14.94 5.86
C ASN A 286 17.73 -13.48 5.95
N ALA A 287 18.75 -13.15 5.15
CA ALA A 287 19.27 -11.79 5.06
C ALA A 287 19.64 -11.47 3.62
N ILE A 288 19.19 -10.32 3.14
CA ILE A 288 19.63 -9.74 1.87
C ILE A 288 20.64 -8.65 2.20
N GLY A 289 21.83 -8.73 1.62
CA GLY A 289 22.88 -7.75 1.85
C GLY A 289 23.80 -7.62 0.65
N LEU A 290 24.26 -6.41 0.41
CA LEU A 290 25.26 -6.10 -0.61
C LEU A 290 26.58 -5.73 0.07
N ARG A 291 27.67 -6.37 -0.34
CA ARG A 291 29.03 -6.06 0.15
C ARG A 291 29.97 -5.89 -1.03
N VAL A 292 30.79 -4.84 -0.97
CA VAL A 292 31.82 -4.56 -1.97
C VAL A 292 33.18 -4.73 -1.31
N TYR A 293 34.04 -5.56 -1.88
CA TYR A 293 35.39 -5.78 -1.40
C TYR A 293 36.33 -6.10 -2.57
N THR A 294 37.63 -5.85 -2.37
CA THR A 294 38.66 -6.22 -3.34
C THR A 294 38.99 -7.70 -3.20
N VAL A 295 39.04 -8.41 -4.32
CA VAL A 295 39.41 -9.82 -4.35
C VAL A 295 40.93 -9.94 -4.52
N GLN A 296 41.57 -10.68 -3.62
CA GLN A 296 43.00 -10.95 -3.67
C GLN A 296 43.33 -11.95 -4.80
N ASN A 297 44.55 -11.88 -5.34
CA ASN A 297 44.98 -12.82 -6.37
C ASN A 297 45.14 -14.22 -5.76
N GLY A 298 44.46 -15.23 -6.32
CA GLY A 298 44.53 -16.61 -5.83
C GLY A 298 45.94 -17.23 -5.81
N ALA A 299 46.86 -16.74 -6.65
CA ALA A 299 48.27 -17.15 -6.57
C ALA A 299 48.92 -16.72 -5.25
N TYR A 300 48.56 -15.54 -4.74
CA TYR A 300 49.04 -15.06 -3.45
C TYR A 300 48.45 -15.89 -2.31
N ASP A 301 47.16 -16.22 -2.36
CA ASP A 301 46.50 -17.05 -1.35
C ASP A 301 47.15 -18.44 -1.25
N ASN A 302 47.47 -19.04 -2.40
CA ASN A 302 48.20 -20.31 -2.46
C ASN A 302 49.60 -20.20 -1.87
N LEU A 303 50.33 -19.10 -2.15
CA LEU A 303 51.65 -18.87 -1.55
C LEU A 303 51.58 -18.72 -0.04
N VAL A 304 50.60 -17.98 0.48
CA VAL A 304 50.38 -17.82 1.93
C VAL A 304 50.05 -19.16 2.57
N LEU A 305 49.17 -19.96 1.95
CA LEU A 305 48.78 -21.27 2.46
C LEU A 305 49.97 -22.25 2.49
N LEU A 306 50.71 -22.37 1.39
CA LEU A 306 51.88 -23.25 1.31
C LEU A 306 53.01 -22.79 2.23
N GLY A 307 53.23 -21.48 2.33
CA GLY A 307 54.17 -20.89 3.28
C GLY A 307 53.80 -21.22 4.73
N GLY A 308 52.51 -21.09 5.08
CA GLY A 308 52.00 -21.47 6.40
C GLY A 308 52.22 -22.95 6.72
N MET A 309 51.87 -23.86 5.80
CA MET A 309 52.08 -25.31 5.97
C MET A 309 53.57 -25.63 6.17
N ALA A 310 54.46 -25.04 5.37
CA ALA A 310 55.89 -25.27 5.48
C ALA A 310 56.43 -24.86 6.85
N ILE A 311 56.05 -23.69 7.36
CA ILE A 311 56.47 -23.21 8.69
C ILE A 311 55.95 -24.15 9.78
N THR A 312 54.71 -24.63 9.70
CA THR A 312 54.15 -25.58 10.68
C THR A 312 54.93 -26.89 10.69
N VAL A 313 55.26 -27.47 9.53
CA VAL A 313 56.05 -28.70 9.42
C VAL A 313 57.45 -28.50 9.98
N LEU A 314 58.12 -27.40 9.61
CA LEU A 314 59.46 -27.10 10.10
C LEU A 314 59.48 -26.88 11.61
N ALA A 315 58.48 -26.19 12.17
CA ALA A 315 58.36 -26.01 13.60
C ALA A 315 58.14 -27.35 14.32
N TYR A 316 57.27 -28.22 13.80
CA TYR A 316 57.07 -29.56 14.36
C TYR A 316 58.37 -30.38 14.36
N LEU A 317 59.08 -30.40 13.23
CA LEU A 317 60.38 -31.07 13.13
C LEU A 317 61.40 -30.50 14.12
N ALA A 318 61.49 -29.16 14.22
CA ALA A 318 62.38 -28.50 15.17
C ALA A 318 62.05 -28.86 16.62
N ILE A 319 60.77 -28.94 16.99
CA ILE A 319 60.32 -29.37 18.32
C ILE A 319 60.73 -30.82 18.58
N VAL A 320 60.47 -31.73 17.64
CA VAL A 320 60.83 -33.16 17.77
C VAL A 320 62.34 -33.32 17.94
N ILE A 321 63.14 -32.64 17.12
CA ILE A 321 64.61 -32.67 17.19
C ILE A 321 65.09 -32.09 18.52
N THR A 322 64.60 -30.92 18.92
CA THR A 322 65.00 -30.26 20.17
C THR A 322 64.64 -31.12 21.38
N ARG A 323 63.45 -31.73 21.39
CA ARG A 323 63.02 -32.66 22.44
C ARG A 323 63.92 -33.88 22.51
N ALA A 324 64.32 -34.44 21.37
CA ALA A 324 65.26 -35.56 21.31
C ALA A 324 66.64 -35.18 21.85
N PHE A 325 67.17 -34.00 21.47
CA PHE A 325 68.43 -33.47 22.00
C PHE A 325 68.38 -33.22 23.49
N ILE A 326 67.35 -32.55 23.99
CA ILE A 326 67.17 -32.28 25.44
C ILE A 326 67.05 -33.61 26.21
N THR A 327 66.28 -34.57 25.71
CA THR A 327 66.15 -35.89 26.36
C THR A 327 67.47 -36.64 26.38
N LYS A 328 68.27 -36.56 25.31
CA LYS A 328 69.61 -37.15 25.25
C LYS A 328 70.59 -36.47 26.21
N SER A 329 70.56 -35.15 26.33
CA SER A 329 71.44 -34.38 27.21
C SER A 329 71.03 -34.44 28.69
N LEU A 330 69.75 -34.65 28.99
CA LEU A 330 69.23 -34.86 30.35
C LEU A 330 69.35 -36.32 30.83
N LYS A 331 69.54 -37.29 29.91
CA LYS A 331 70.08 -38.62 30.25
C LYS A 331 71.56 -38.49 30.58
N ARG A 332 71.82 -37.89 31.74
CA ARG A 332 73.09 -37.94 32.46
C ARG A 332 73.04 -39.21 33.32
N ASP A 333 74.12 -39.98 33.29
CA ASP A 333 74.33 -41.22 34.07
C ASP A 333 73.88 -41.10 35.53
#